data_AF-A0A959TPK1-F1
#
_entry.id   AF-A0A959TPK1-F1
#
_cell.length_a   1.000
_cell.length_b   1.000
_cell.length_c   1.000
_cell.angle_alpha   90.00
_cell.angle_beta   90.00
_cell.angle_gamma   90.00
#
_symmetry.space_group_name_H-M   'P 1'
#
loop_
_entity.id
_entity.type
_entity.pdbx_description
1 polymer ?
#
loop_
_entity_poly.entity_id
_entity_poly.type
_entity_poly.pdbx_seq_one_letter_code
_entity_poly.pdbx_strand_id
1 'polypeptide(L)'
;TIMLWIGGQVTSLNIIAKLILPSLVCMILPLLWMTFTQKGNVERPDVVRSSGGHGGKITGFERNLVFGLGVGSLLFVPVFKGVTHLPPYVGIMFGLGILWIVTEVMHWRHGEDDRGDLMVTAVLRRIDMPSVLFFLGILVAVAALQTAGHLTLLAGWLDSSLGNIYLINGTIGVLSAIVDNVPLVAAAMGMYPMTQYPVDDIFWELLALCAGTGGSLLVIGSAAGVAAMGILRIDFIWYLRKMMLPALLGYLGGILTFWLMWGSGGH
;
A
#
# COMPACT_ATOMS: atom_id res chain seq x y z
N THR A 1 3.36 5.16 -2.52
CA THR A 1 4.05 3.93 -2.97
C THR A 1 5.54 4.04 -2.65
N ILE A 2 6.21 2.92 -2.32
CA ILE A 2 7.66 2.89 -2.02
C ILE A 2 8.49 3.30 -3.24
N MET A 3 7.98 3.09 -4.45
CA MET A 3 8.70 3.39 -5.69
C MET A 3 9.09 4.87 -5.83
N LEU A 4 8.17 5.80 -5.56
CA LEU A 4 8.44 7.25 -5.54
C LEU A 4 9.48 7.63 -4.47
N TRP A 5 9.55 6.84 -3.39
CA TRP A 5 10.50 7.06 -2.32
C TRP A 5 11.90 6.57 -2.73
N ILE A 6 12.00 5.45 -3.46
CA ILE A 6 13.26 4.93 -4.01
C ILE A 6 13.77 5.82 -5.15
N GLY A 7 12.88 6.30 -6.03
CA GLY A 7 13.23 7.17 -7.15
C GLY A 7 13.53 8.62 -6.76
N GLY A 8 13.39 8.98 -5.48
CA GLY A 8 13.73 10.30 -4.96
C GLY A 8 12.68 11.39 -5.22
N GLN A 9 11.50 11.05 -5.75
CA GLN A 9 10.41 12.00 -6.00
C GLN A 9 9.84 12.60 -4.72
N VAL A 10 9.85 11.86 -3.61
CA VAL A 10 9.23 12.25 -2.35
C VAL A 10 10.16 12.03 -1.16
N THR A 11 10.11 12.92 -0.17
CA THR A 11 10.76 12.76 1.13
C THR A 11 9.77 12.32 2.20
N SER A 12 10.27 11.64 3.23
CA SER A 12 9.44 11.00 4.26
C SER A 12 8.64 12.00 5.08
N LEU A 13 9.28 13.09 5.49
CA LEU A 13 8.65 14.09 6.35
C LEU A 13 7.53 14.82 5.60
N ASN A 14 7.83 15.24 4.38
CA ASN A 14 6.94 16.04 3.57
C ASN A 14 5.71 15.23 3.09
N ILE A 15 5.91 14.00 2.63
CA ILE A 15 4.79 13.14 2.21
C ILE A 15 3.85 12.81 3.39
N ILE A 16 4.40 12.57 4.59
CA ILE A 16 3.58 12.34 5.79
C ILE A 16 2.78 13.61 6.11
N ALA A 17 3.44 14.77 6.17
CA ALA A 17 2.78 16.02 6.53
C ALA A 17 1.63 16.37 5.57
N LYS A 18 1.85 16.22 4.26
CA LYS A 18 0.86 16.60 3.24
C LYS A 18 -0.25 15.58 3.03
N LEU A 19 0.02 14.28 3.20
CA LEU A 19 -0.94 13.21 2.90
C LEU A 19 -1.68 12.65 4.11
N ILE A 20 -1.27 12.95 5.34
CA ILE A 20 -1.94 12.38 6.53
C ILE A 20 -3.43 12.73 6.56
N LEU A 21 -3.79 14.01 6.36
CA LEU A 21 -5.19 14.42 6.41
C LEU A 21 -5.99 13.91 5.19
N PRO A 22 -5.52 14.06 3.94
CA PRO A 22 -6.20 13.48 2.77
C PRO A 22 -6.40 11.97 2.87
N SER A 23 -5.40 11.21 3.34
CA SER A 23 -5.50 9.75 3.48
C SER A 23 -6.48 9.33 4.58
N LEU A 24 -6.56 10.08 5.69
CA LEU A 24 -7.58 9.88 6.71
C LEU A 24 -8.98 10.10 6.13
N VAL A 25 -9.18 11.13 5.30
CA VAL A 25 -10.48 11.35 4.63
C VAL A 25 -10.83 10.21 3.67
N CYS A 26 -9.85 9.70 2.91
CA CYS A 26 -10.05 8.51 2.06
C CYS A 26 -10.55 7.31 2.86
N MET A 27 -10.09 7.14 4.09
CA MET A 27 -10.50 6.05 4.98
C MET A 27 -11.85 6.33 5.67
N ILE A 28 -12.04 7.55 6.19
CA ILE A 28 -13.19 7.90 7.02
C ILE A 28 -14.48 7.93 6.20
N LEU A 29 -14.48 8.47 4.98
CA LEU A 29 -15.71 8.61 4.19
C LEU A 29 -16.39 7.26 3.85
N PRO A 30 -15.67 6.23 3.35
CA PRO A 30 -16.26 4.90 3.16
C PRO A 30 -16.75 4.28 4.47
N LEU A 31 -16.00 4.48 5.57
CA LEU A 31 -16.38 3.94 6.89
C LEU A 31 -17.65 4.61 7.45
N LEU A 32 -17.79 5.93 7.30
CA LEU A 32 -19.00 6.65 7.66
C LEU A 32 -20.18 6.16 6.83
N TRP A 33 -20.00 6.00 5.52
CA TRP A 33 -21.03 5.41 4.65
C TRP A 33 -21.48 4.03 5.15
N MET A 34 -20.52 3.16 5.47
CA MET A 34 -20.83 1.82 5.99
C MET A 34 -21.53 1.87 7.35
N THR A 35 -21.14 2.79 8.24
CA THR A 35 -21.78 2.97 9.55
C THR A 35 -23.28 3.22 9.44
N PHE A 36 -23.73 3.97 8.42
CA PHE A 36 -25.15 4.26 8.22
C PHE A 36 -25.90 3.21 7.38
N THR A 37 -25.20 2.53 6.46
CA THR A 37 -25.83 1.57 5.53
C THR A 37 -25.82 0.13 6.05
N GLN A 38 -24.77 -0.28 6.76
CA GLN A 38 -24.61 -1.61 7.33
C GLN A 38 -25.05 -1.60 8.80
N LYS A 39 -26.36 -1.55 9.03
CA LYS A 39 -26.93 -1.77 10.37
C LYS A 39 -27.12 -3.27 10.56
N GLY A 40 -26.30 -3.88 11.41
CA GLY A 40 -26.39 -5.29 11.77
C GLY A 40 -26.15 -5.48 13.26
N ASN A 41 -26.77 -6.51 13.84
CA ASN A 41 -26.44 -6.92 15.20
C ASN A 41 -25.16 -7.76 15.11
N VAL A 42 -24.03 -7.18 15.48
CA VAL A 42 -22.76 -7.91 15.54
C VAL A 42 -22.81 -8.75 16.82
N GLU A 43 -23.23 -10.00 16.71
CA GLU A 43 -22.88 -10.98 17.73
C GLU A 43 -21.35 -11.06 17.72
N ARG A 44 -20.73 -10.64 18.83
CA ARG A 44 -19.34 -10.96 19.05
C ARG A 44 -19.24 -12.48 18.94
N PRO A 45 -18.34 -13.01 18.11
CA PRO A 45 -18.09 -14.45 18.14
C PRO A 45 -17.86 -14.82 19.60
N ASP A 46 -18.64 -15.77 20.11
CA ASP A 46 -18.31 -16.40 21.38
C ASP A 46 -16.83 -16.71 21.32
N VAL A 47 -16.09 -16.32 22.36
CA VAL A 47 -14.65 -16.53 22.42
C VAL A 47 -14.42 -18.00 22.12
N VAL A 48 -14.01 -18.32 20.90
CA VAL A 48 -13.67 -19.68 20.52
C VAL A 48 -12.42 -19.96 21.33
N ARG A 49 -12.61 -20.48 22.55
CA ARG A 49 -11.58 -21.23 23.24
C ARG A 49 -11.26 -22.34 22.26
N SER A 50 -10.09 -22.25 21.64
CA SER A 50 -9.60 -23.23 20.68
C SER A 50 -9.93 -24.63 21.18
N SER A 51 -10.86 -25.29 20.48
CA SER A 51 -11.05 -26.73 20.63
C SER A 51 -9.72 -27.39 20.35
N GLY A 52 -9.38 -28.36 21.20
CA GLY A 52 -8.05 -28.94 21.37
C GLY A 52 -7.27 -29.24 20.08
N GLY A 53 -5.99 -28.89 20.13
CA GLY A 53 -4.99 -29.24 19.12
C GLY A 53 -3.71 -28.46 19.37
N HIS A 54 -2.83 -29.01 20.23
CA HIS A 54 -1.38 -28.76 20.30
C HIS A 54 -0.89 -27.36 19.89
N GLY A 55 -0.97 -26.42 20.83
CA GLY A 55 -0.31 -25.12 20.74
C GLY A 55 -0.32 -24.48 22.11
N GLY A 56 0.85 -24.25 22.69
CA GLY A 56 0.99 -23.61 24.00
C GLY A 56 0.15 -22.33 24.08
N LYS A 57 -0.44 -22.06 25.24
CA LYS A 57 -1.23 -20.84 25.46
C LYS A 57 -0.33 -19.62 25.25
N ILE A 58 -0.39 -19.01 24.06
CA ILE A 58 0.31 -17.75 23.77
C ILE A 58 -0.10 -16.74 24.84
N THR A 59 0.87 -16.25 25.60
CA THR A 59 0.58 -15.34 26.70
C THR A 59 0.18 -13.97 26.15
N GLY A 60 -0.64 -13.22 26.88
CA GLY A 60 -1.01 -11.86 26.49
C GLY A 60 0.20 -10.93 26.31
N PHE A 61 1.28 -11.21 27.05
CA PHE A 61 2.56 -10.52 26.91
C PHE A 61 3.21 -10.81 25.55
N GLU A 62 3.33 -12.08 25.15
CA GLU A 62 3.92 -12.48 23.88
C GLU A 62 3.20 -11.84 22.69
N ARG A 63 1.86 -11.87 22.70
CA ARG A 63 1.05 -11.23 21.67
C ARG A 63 1.28 -9.72 21.60
N ASN A 64 1.26 -9.04 22.74
CA ASN A 64 1.44 -7.58 22.79
C ASN A 64 2.87 -7.16 22.43
N LEU A 65 3.87 -7.97 22.78
CA LEU A 65 5.27 -7.76 22.43
C LEU A 65 5.47 -7.85 20.92
N VAL A 66 5.01 -8.93 20.29
CA VAL A 66 5.11 -9.12 18.82
C VAL A 66 4.34 -8.03 18.09
N PHE A 67 3.14 -7.68 18.56
CA PHE A 67 2.36 -6.57 17.99
C PHE A 67 3.11 -5.23 18.09
N GLY A 68 3.64 -4.89 19.27
CA GLY A 68 4.40 -3.66 19.51
C GLY A 68 5.68 -3.59 18.67
N LEU A 69 6.41 -4.70 18.56
CA LEU A 69 7.60 -4.80 17.71
C LEU A 69 7.26 -4.69 16.23
N GLY A 70 6.17 -5.32 15.77
CA GLY A 70 5.72 -5.22 14.38
C GLY A 70 5.35 -3.79 13.99
N VAL A 71 4.52 -3.12 14.81
CA VAL A 71 4.15 -1.71 14.59
C VAL A 71 5.38 -0.81 14.69
N GLY A 72 6.22 -1.00 15.72
CA GLY A 72 7.47 -0.25 15.90
C GLY A 72 8.43 -0.41 14.72
N SER A 73 8.58 -1.63 14.20
CA SER A 73 9.37 -1.93 13.01
C SER A 73 8.86 -1.19 11.78
N LEU A 74 7.55 -1.08 11.58
CA LEU A 74 6.98 -0.36 10.44
C LEU A 74 7.21 1.16 10.57
N LEU A 75 7.01 1.71 11.77
CA LEU A 75 7.25 3.13 12.06
C LEU A 75 8.74 3.50 12.05
N PHE A 76 9.63 2.53 12.22
CA PHE A 76 11.07 2.71 12.13
C PHE A 76 11.56 2.93 10.69
N VAL A 77 10.87 2.41 9.67
CA VAL A 77 11.34 2.47 8.27
C VAL A 77 11.57 3.91 7.77
N PRO A 78 10.66 4.88 8.00
CA PRO A 78 10.90 6.28 7.65
C PRO A 78 12.10 6.91 8.36
N VAL A 79 12.29 6.58 9.64
CA VAL A 79 13.42 7.06 10.45
C VAL A 79 14.73 6.47 9.95
N PHE A 80 14.76 5.16 9.70
CA PHE A 80 15.91 4.44 9.16
C PHE A 80 16.37 5.04 7.84
N LYS A 81 15.45 5.25 6.88
CA LYS A 81 15.79 5.88 5.61
C LYS A 81 16.34 7.29 5.83
N GLY A 82 15.70 8.09 6.69
CA GLY A 82 16.11 9.47 6.95
C GLY A 82 17.52 9.61 7.52
N VAL A 83 17.94 8.67 8.39
CA VAL A 83 19.27 8.68 9.02
C VAL A 83 20.34 8.00 8.18
N THR A 84 20.01 6.86 7.57
CA THR A 84 21.01 6.01 6.89
C THR A 84 21.12 6.28 5.40
N HIS A 85 20.14 6.97 4.80
CA HIS A 85 19.98 7.13 3.35
C HIS A 85 19.84 5.82 2.55
N LEU A 86 19.74 4.67 3.23
CA LEU A 86 19.57 3.37 2.60
C LEU A 86 18.12 3.17 2.10
N PRO A 87 17.91 2.31 1.09
CA PRO A 87 16.58 2.01 0.60
C PRO A 87 15.62 1.49 1.70
N PRO A 88 14.32 1.83 1.64
CA PRO A 88 13.33 1.42 2.65
C PRO A 88 13.24 -0.08 2.91
N TYR A 89 13.43 -0.91 1.88
CA TYR A 89 13.34 -2.36 2.02
C TYR A 89 14.39 -2.94 2.98
N VAL A 90 15.56 -2.30 3.10
CA VAL A 90 16.61 -2.71 4.05
C VAL A 90 16.13 -2.51 5.49
N GLY A 91 15.45 -1.40 5.76
CA GLY A 91 14.83 -1.15 7.07
C GLY A 91 13.71 -2.13 7.39
N ILE A 92 12.88 -2.50 6.39
CA ILE A 92 11.83 -3.53 6.54
C ILE A 92 12.46 -4.89 6.86
N MET A 93 13.49 -5.30 6.11
CA MET A 93 14.21 -6.57 6.33
C MET A 93 14.87 -6.62 7.71
N PHE A 94 15.48 -5.51 8.14
CA PHE A 94 16.09 -5.39 9.46
C PHE A 94 15.06 -5.56 10.58
N GLY A 95 13.93 -4.86 10.48
CA GLY A 95 12.86 -4.95 11.46
C GLY A 95 12.19 -6.33 11.51
N LEU A 96 12.01 -6.98 10.36
CA LEU A 96 11.58 -8.39 10.28
C LEU A 96 12.60 -9.33 10.91
N GLY A 97 13.91 -9.08 10.73
CA GLY A 97 14.97 -9.84 11.37
C GLY A 97 14.93 -9.75 12.91
N ILE A 98 14.70 -8.54 13.45
CA ILE A 98 14.50 -8.36 14.90
C ILE A 98 13.26 -9.12 15.38
N LEU A 99 12.13 -8.96 14.69
CA LEU A 99 10.89 -9.63 15.04
C LEU A 99 11.09 -11.15 15.05
N TRP A 100 11.81 -11.68 14.05
CA TRP A 100 12.13 -13.10 13.96
C TRP A 100 12.99 -13.57 15.14
N ILE A 101 14.10 -12.90 15.44
CA ILE A 101 14.98 -13.25 16.58
C ILE A 101 14.18 -13.27 17.88
N VAL A 102 13.33 -12.27 18.11
CA VAL A 102 12.50 -12.19 19.32
C VAL A 102 11.51 -13.35 19.38
N THR A 103 10.80 -13.64 18.28
CA THR A 103 9.86 -14.78 18.25
C THR A 103 10.55 -16.12 18.44
N GLU A 104 11.75 -16.30 17.89
CA GLU A 104 12.55 -17.53 18.05
C GLU A 104 12.96 -17.71 19.52
N VAL A 105 13.47 -16.65 20.16
CA VAL A 105 13.85 -16.67 21.59
C VAL A 105 12.66 -16.97 22.49
N MET A 106 11.48 -16.44 22.17
CA MET A 106 10.24 -16.72 22.94
C MET A 106 9.82 -18.18 22.84
N HIS A 107 9.93 -18.78 21.64
CA HIS A 107 9.49 -20.16 21.40
C HIS A 107 10.58 -21.22 21.64
N TRP A 108 11.84 -20.83 21.89
CA TRP A 108 12.99 -21.71 22.11
C TRP A 108 12.73 -22.83 23.14
N ARG A 109 11.91 -22.57 24.17
CA ARG A 109 11.65 -23.49 25.29
C ARG A 109 10.47 -24.46 25.07
N HIS A 110 9.74 -24.35 23.96
CA HIS A 110 8.71 -25.33 23.60
C HIS A 110 9.37 -26.50 22.84
N GLY A 111 9.14 -27.72 23.33
CA GLY A 111 9.84 -28.94 22.92
C GLY A 111 9.70 -29.28 21.43
N GLU A 112 10.63 -30.11 20.95
CA GLU A 112 10.83 -30.47 19.55
C GLU A 112 9.64 -31.15 18.84
N ASP A 113 8.60 -31.60 19.55
CA ASP A 113 7.46 -32.30 18.97
C ASP A 113 6.39 -31.40 18.31
N ASP A 114 6.43 -30.08 18.50
CA ASP A 114 5.55 -29.09 17.84
C ASP A 114 6.24 -28.37 16.66
N ARG A 115 7.42 -28.83 16.23
CA ARG A 115 8.31 -28.15 15.26
C ARG A 115 8.11 -28.57 13.80
N GLY A 116 6.94 -29.11 13.44
CA GLY A 116 6.65 -29.54 12.06
C GLY A 116 6.60 -28.40 11.04
N ASP A 117 6.09 -27.24 11.44
CA ASP A 117 5.81 -26.09 10.54
C ASP A 117 6.57 -24.79 10.88
N LEU A 118 7.41 -24.80 11.92
CA LEU A 118 8.09 -23.59 12.44
C LEU A 118 9.59 -23.53 12.15
N MET A 119 10.16 -24.51 11.44
CA MET A 119 11.59 -24.52 11.11
C MET A 119 11.93 -23.59 9.94
N VAL A 120 13.09 -22.94 10.08
CA VAL A 120 13.79 -21.97 9.21
C VAL A 120 13.73 -22.25 7.69
N THR A 121 13.52 -23.50 7.27
CA THR A 121 13.35 -23.90 5.87
C THR A 121 11.96 -23.57 5.28
N ALA A 122 10.94 -23.31 6.11
CA ALA A 122 9.60 -22.91 5.65
C ALA A 122 9.48 -21.41 5.37
N VAL A 123 10.23 -20.57 6.10
CA VAL A 123 10.21 -19.10 5.97
C VAL A 123 11.20 -18.60 4.91
N LEU A 124 12.40 -19.20 4.79
CA LEU A 124 13.39 -18.83 3.77
C LEU A 124 13.02 -19.28 2.35
N ARG A 125 12.02 -20.15 2.19
CA ARG A 125 11.68 -20.80 0.91
C ARG A 125 10.49 -20.20 0.18
N ARG A 126 10.01 -19.03 0.59
CA ARG A 126 8.94 -18.30 -0.12
C ARG A 126 9.36 -16.89 -0.52
N ILE A 127 10.55 -16.75 -1.12
CA ILE A 127 10.70 -15.67 -2.09
C ILE A 127 9.77 -16.05 -3.25
N ASP A 128 8.72 -15.27 -3.45
CA ASP A 128 7.80 -15.43 -4.56
C ASP A 128 8.49 -14.98 -5.85
N MET A 129 9.43 -15.81 -6.32
CA MET A 129 10.21 -15.58 -7.54
C MET A 129 9.29 -15.29 -8.75
N PRO A 130 8.14 -15.97 -8.94
CA PRO A 130 7.17 -15.58 -9.96
C PRO A 130 6.73 -14.12 -9.86
N SER A 131 6.33 -13.64 -8.68
CA SER A 131 5.93 -12.24 -8.49
C SER A 131 7.08 -11.25 -8.74
N VAL A 132 8.31 -11.58 -8.32
CA VAL A 132 9.49 -10.74 -8.60
C VAL A 132 9.75 -10.63 -10.10
N LEU A 133 9.74 -11.76 -10.82
CA LEU A 133 9.94 -11.79 -12.27
C LEU A 133 8.80 -11.09 -13.03
N PHE A 134 7.57 -11.18 -12.53
CA PHE A 134 6.41 -10.46 -13.07
C PHE A 134 6.61 -8.94 -12.99
N PHE A 135 6.95 -8.41 -11.81
CA PHE A 135 7.23 -6.98 -11.67
C PHE A 135 8.45 -6.54 -12.47
N LEU A 136 9.52 -7.33 -12.49
CA LEU A 136 10.70 -7.04 -13.32
C LEU A 136 10.32 -6.92 -14.81
N GLY A 137 9.52 -7.86 -15.33
CA GLY A 137 9.04 -7.82 -16.71
C GLY A 137 8.24 -6.56 -17.02
N ILE A 138 7.36 -6.15 -16.11
CA ILE A 138 6.61 -4.90 -16.25
C ILE A 138 7.54 -3.69 -16.27
N LEU A 139 8.50 -3.61 -15.35
CA LEU A 139 9.43 -2.46 -15.30
C LEU A 139 10.30 -2.38 -16.55
N VAL A 140 10.75 -3.51 -17.09
CA VAL A 140 11.48 -3.56 -18.36
C VAL A 140 10.60 -3.11 -19.53
N ALA A 141 9.34 -3.54 -19.58
CA ALA A 141 8.41 -3.11 -20.62
C ALA A 141 8.13 -1.60 -20.55
N VAL A 142 7.89 -1.06 -19.34
CA VAL A 142 7.70 0.38 -19.13
C VAL A 142 8.96 1.17 -19.53
N ALA A 143 10.15 0.69 -19.15
CA ALA A 143 11.40 1.29 -19.57
C ALA A 143 11.58 1.28 -21.09
N ALA A 144 11.22 0.18 -21.77
CA ALA A 144 11.24 0.11 -23.23
C ALA A 144 10.27 1.12 -23.87
N LEU A 145 9.05 1.27 -23.34
CA LEU A 145 8.10 2.29 -23.79
C LEU A 145 8.62 3.71 -23.57
N GLN A 146 9.31 3.95 -22.45
CA GLN A 146 9.95 5.22 -22.17
C GLN A 146 11.07 5.54 -23.16
N THR A 147 12.00 4.59 -23.37
CA THR A 147 13.11 4.75 -24.32
C THR A 147 12.63 4.91 -25.76
N ALA A 148 11.52 4.26 -26.13
CA ALA A 148 10.87 4.43 -27.43
C ALA A 148 10.13 5.77 -27.58
N GLY A 149 9.97 6.56 -26.50
CA GLY A 149 9.28 7.85 -26.52
C GLY A 149 7.76 7.78 -26.43
N HIS A 150 7.16 6.59 -26.32
CA HIS A 150 5.70 6.43 -26.25
C HIS A 150 5.11 7.06 -24.98
N LEU A 151 5.82 6.96 -23.85
CA LEU A 151 5.37 7.60 -22.61
C LEU A 151 5.37 9.13 -22.72
N THR A 152 6.36 9.72 -23.39
CA THR A 152 6.40 11.17 -23.62
C THR A 152 5.23 11.64 -24.49
N LEU A 153 4.87 10.88 -25.52
CA LEU A 153 3.69 11.16 -26.35
C LEU A 153 2.39 11.05 -25.54
N LEU A 154 2.27 10.03 -24.70
CA LEU A 154 1.11 9.85 -23.83
C LEU A 154 1.00 10.98 -22.80
N ALA A 155 2.11 11.42 -22.22
CA ALA A 155 2.17 12.56 -21.32
C ALA A 155 1.66 13.84 -22.01
N GLY A 156 2.18 14.15 -23.20
CA GLY A 156 1.71 15.32 -23.97
C GLY A 156 0.23 15.24 -24.34
N TRP A 157 -0.29 14.05 -24.63
CA TRP A 157 -1.72 13.85 -24.88
C TRP A 157 -2.57 14.08 -23.62
N LEU A 158 -2.13 13.57 -22.46
CA LEU A 158 -2.82 13.80 -21.18
C LEU A 158 -2.78 15.27 -20.78
N ASP A 159 -1.64 15.94 -20.94
CA ASP A 159 -1.47 17.35 -20.63
C ASP A 159 -2.36 18.23 -21.53
N SER A 160 -2.45 17.93 -22.82
CA SER A 160 -3.31 18.69 -23.74
C SER A 160 -4.79 18.39 -23.58
N SER A 161 -5.16 17.16 -23.21
CA SER A 161 -6.57 16.75 -23.09
C SER A 161 -7.18 17.11 -21.73
N LEU A 162 -6.42 16.95 -20.64
CA LEU A 162 -6.90 17.17 -19.28
C LEU A 162 -6.43 18.51 -18.71
N GLY A 163 -5.23 18.98 -19.08
CA GLY A 163 -4.69 20.30 -18.71
C GLY A 163 -4.44 20.55 -17.23
N ASN A 164 -4.72 19.57 -16.36
CA ASN A 164 -4.73 19.75 -14.91
C ASN A 164 -4.17 18.52 -14.19
N ILE A 165 -3.16 18.72 -13.35
CA ILE A 165 -2.49 17.65 -12.57
C ILE A 165 -3.46 16.83 -11.71
N TYR A 166 -4.57 17.43 -11.24
CA TYR A 166 -5.60 16.74 -10.47
C TYR A 166 -6.40 15.76 -11.33
N LEU A 167 -6.72 16.15 -12.57
CA LEU A 167 -7.40 15.26 -13.52
C LEU A 167 -6.45 14.17 -14.02
N ILE A 168 -5.18 14.51 -14.28
CA ILE A 168 -4.16 13.55 -14.72
C ILE A 168 -3.92 12.51 -13.63
N ASN A 169 -3.55 12.93 -12.41
CA ASN A 169 -3.29 12.01 -11.31
C ASN A 169 -4.56 11.27 -10.86
N GLY A 170 -5.72 11.92 -10.90
CA GLY A 170 -7.01 11.29 -10.66
C GLY A 170 -7.28 10.15 -11.65
N THR A 171 -7.05 10.38 -12.94
CA THR A 171 -7.24 9.36 -13.97
C THR A 171 -6.24 8.21 -13.81
N ILE A 172 -4.97 8.51 -13.56
CA ILE A 172 -3.94 7.48 -13.29
C ILE A 172 -4.33 6.65 -12.06
N GLY A 173 -4.85 7.28 -11.00
CA GLY A 173 -5.31 6.57 -9.81
C GLY A 173 -6.53 5.69 -10.07
N VAL A 174 -7.49 6.12 -10.88
CA VAL A 174 -8.62 5.25 -11.29
C VAL A 174 -8.13 4.06 -12.11
N LEU A 175 -7.19 4.28 -13.05
CA LEU A 175 -6.60 3.20 -13.85
C LEU A 175 -5.78 2.20 -13.00
N SER A 176 -5.20 2.65 -11.89
CA SER A 176 -4.53 1.81 -10.89
C SER A 176 -5.44 0.69 -10.36
N ALA A 177 -6.76 0.91 -10.32
CA ALA A 177 -7.74 -0.09 -9.89
C ALA A 177 -7.78 -1.36 -10.78
N ILE A 178 -7.27 -1.27 -12.00
CA ILE A 178 -7.31 -2.37 -12.99
C ILE A 178 -5.94 -3.03 -13.13
N VAL A 179 -4.87 -2.22 -13.16
CA VAL A 179 -3.54 -2.66 -13.60
C VAL A 179 -2.54 -2.81 -12.46
N ASP A 180 -2.88 -2.37 -11.24
CA ASP A 180 -2.02 -2.19 -10.06
C ASP A 180 -1.29 -0.84 -10.03
N ASN A 181 -0.87 -0.44 -8.84
CA ASN A 181 -0.24 0.85 -8.60
C ASN A 181 1.24 0.88 -8.98
N VAL A 182 1.96 -0.24 -8.92
CA VAL A 182 3.40 -0.31 -9.26
C VAL A 182 3.64 0.03 -10.73
N PRO A 183 2.96 -0.60 -11.70
CA PRO A 183 3.18 -0.32 -13.12
C PRO A 183 2.81 1.11 -13.50
N LEU A 184 1.70 1.62 -12.95
CA LEU A 184 1.17 2.94 -13.31
C LEU A 184 2.04 4.07 -12.76
N VAL A 185 2.59 3.89 -11.55
CA VAL A 185 3.55 4.86 -10.99
C VAL A 185 4.86 4.80 -11.77
N ALA A 186 5.35 3.61 -12.14
CA ALA A 186 6.54 3.49 -12.98
C ALA A 186 6.36 4.21 -14.33
N ALA A 187 5.20 4.04 -14.96
CA ALA A 187 4.86 4.73 -16.19
C ALA A 187 4.80 6.25 -15.98
N ALA A 188 4.15 6.73 -14.92
CA ALA A 188 4.08 8.16 -14.61
C ALA A 188 5.47 8.78 -14.35
N MET A 189 6.37 8.06 -13.66
CA MET A 189 7.77 8.48 -13.50
C MET A 189 8.54 8.52 -14.82
N GLY A 190 8.19 7.66 -15.79
CA GLY A 190 8.75 7.69 -17.13
C GLY A 190 8.13 8.76 -18.05
N MET A 191 6.89 9.16 -17.77
CA MET A 191 6.16 10.20 -18.49
C MET A 191 6.61 11.61 -18.10
N TYR A 192 6.82 11.85 -16.81
CA TYR A 192 7.08 13.19 -16.27
C TYR A 192 8.46 13.27 -15.59
N PRO A 193 9.39 14.08 -16.12
CA PRO A 193 10.74 14.17 -15.56
C PRO A 193 10.79 15.05 -14.31
N MET A 194 11.79 14.79 -13.46
CA MET A 194 12.05 15.58 -12.25
C MET A 194 12.46 17.04 -12.52
N THR A 195 12.82 17.36 -13.76
CA THR A 195 13.07 18.74 -14.21
C THR A 195 11.78 19.54 -14.39
N GLN A 196 10.65 18.85 -14.63
CA GLN A 196 9.32 19.45 -14.72
C GLN A 196 8.64 19.48 -13.35
N TYR A 197 8.66 18.36 -12.63
CA TYR A 197 8.13 18.25 -11.27
C TYR A 197 9.28 17.89 -10.31
N PRO A 198 9.84 18.85 -9.57
CA PRO A 198 10.96 18.60 -8.67
C PRO A 198 10.59 17.67 -7.50
N VAL A 199 11.59 17.33 -6.68
CA VAL A 199 11.38 16.58 -5.44
C VAL A 199 10.35 17.27 -4.57
N ASP A 200 9.42 16.51 -4.00
CA ASP A 200 8.36 17.01 -3.12
C ASP A 200 7.36 17.98 -3.81
N ASP A 201 7.29 17.91 -5.15
CA ASP A 201 6.25 18.58 -5.91
C ASP A 201 4.86 17.97 -5.63
N ILE A 202 3.84 18.83 -5.69
CA ILE A 202 2.43 18.47 -5.53
C ILE A 202 2.03 17.33 -6.49
N PHE A 203 2.60 17.29 -7.69
CA PHE A 203 2.35 16.22 -8.65
C PHE A 203 2.67 14.83 -8.06
N TRP A 204 3.83 14.67 -7.41
CA TRP A 204 4.26 13.37 -6.88
C TRP A 204 3.48 12.94 -5.65
N GLU A 205 3.11 13.90 -4.80
CA GLU A 205 2.32 13.67 -3.60
C GLU A 205 0.88 13.29 -3.94
N LEU A 206 0.30 14.01 -4.89
CA LEU A 206 -1.03 13.71 -5.38
C LEU A 206 -1.04 12.39 -6.14
N LEU A 207 -0.01 12.09 -6.94
CA LEU A 207 0.14 10.78 -7.57
C LEU A 207 0.25 9.66 -6.52
N ALA A 208 1.01 9.88 -5.43
CA ALA A 208 1.11 8.93 -4.34
C ALA A 208 -0.25 8.66 -3.65
N LEU A 209 -1.06 9.70 -3.44
CA LEU A 209 -2.42 9.59 -2.91
C LEU A 209 -3.32 8.84 -3.89
N CYS A 210 -3.36 9.29 -5.14
CA CYS A 210 -4.25 8.77 -6.18
C CYS A 210 -3.92 7.32 -6.54
N ALA A 211 -2.67 6.99 -6.85
CA ALA A 211 -2.27 5.62 -7.16
C ALA A 211 -2.37 4.70 -5.94
N GLY A 212 -2.11 5.23 -4.74
CA GLY A 212 -2.18 4.47 -3.48
C GLY A 212 -3.60 4.10 -3.07
N THR A 213 -4.57 5.00 -3.26
CA THR A 213 -5.97 4.79 -2.84
C THR A 213 -6.88 4.31 -3.96
N GLY A 214 -6.56 4.65 -5.22
CA GLY A 214 -7.36 4.27 -6.40
C GLY A 214 -7.43 2.76 -6.61
N GLY A 215 -6.42 2.01 -6.19
CA GLY A 215 -6.43 0.53 -6.18
C GLY A 215 -7.59 -0.08 -5.37
N SER A 216 -8.23 0.68 -4.48
CA SER A 216 -9.38 0.22 -3.68
C SER A 216 -10.73 0.42 -4.38
N LEU A 217 -10.78 1.05 -5.57
CA LEU A 217 -12.04 1.20 -6.31
C LEU A 217 -12.58 -0.15 -6.81
N LEU A 218 -11.67 -1.08 -7.12
CA LEU A 218 -11.98 -2.46 -7.48
C LEU A 218 -11.22 -3.40 -6.55
N VAL A 219 -11.85 -4.50 -6.14
CA VAL A 219 -11.22 -5.47 -5.22
C VAL A 219 -9.93 -6.09 -5.78
N ILE A 220 -9.78 -6.12 -7.11
CA ILE A 220 -8.59 -6.66 -7.79
C ILE A 220 -7.46 -5.65 -7.95
N GLY A 221 -7.71 -4.36 -7.67
CA GLY A 221 -6.76 -3.27 -7.92
C GLY A 221 -5.63 -3.17 -6.90
N SER A 222 -5.59 -4.07 -5.91
CA SER A 222 -4.50 -4.15 -4.94
C SER A 222 -4.29 -5.56 -4.45
N ALA A 223 -3.04 -5.89 -4.09
CA ALA A 223 -2.69 -7.19 -3.49
C ALA A 223 -3.50 -7.48 -2.20
N ALA A 224 -3.76 -6.44 -1.39
CA ALA A 224 -4.60 -6.56 -0.20
C ALA A 224 -6.05 -6.90 -0.54
N GLY A 225 -6.61 -6.29 -1.59
CA GLY A 225 -7.96 -6.58 -2.07
C GLY A 225 -8.08 -8.01 -2.59
N VAL A 226 -7.14 -8.46 -3.42
CA VAL A 226 -7.09 -9.85 -3.93
C VAL A 226 -6.95 -10.86 -2.79
N ALA A 227 -6.10 -10.58 -1.80
CA ALA A 227 -5.94 -11.43 -0.63
C ALA A 227 -7.23 -11.50 0.20
N ALA A 228 -7.89 -10.36 0.45
CA ALA A 228 -9.18 -10.31 1.15
C ALA A 228 -10.27 -11.07 0.38
N MET A 229 -10.28 -10.96 -0.94
CA MET A 229 -11.18 -11.72 -1.82
C MET A 229 -11.02 -13.23 -1.63
N GLY A 230 -9.77 -13.71 -1.57
CA GLY A 230 -9.47 -15.13 -1.35
C GLY A 230 -9.83 -15.64 0.05
N ILE A 231 -9.49 -14.86 1.09
CA ILE A 231 -9.69 -15.25 2.51
C ILE A 231 -11.16 -15.18 2.90
N LEU A 232 -11.82 -14.06 2.61
CA LEU A 232 -13.20 -13.80 3.01
C LEU A 232 -14.22 -14.26 1.96
N ARG A 233 -13.74 -14.81 0.83
CA ARG A 233 -14.57 -15.22 -0.33
C ARG A 233 -15.53 -14.12 -0.79
N ILE A 234 -15.01 -12.89 -0.87
CA ILE A 234 -15.78 -11.75 -1.37
C ILE A 234 -16.00 -11.93 -2.88
N ASP A 235 -17.25 -11.81 -3.34
CA ASP A 235 -17.55 -11.83 -4.76
C ASP A 235 -17.18 -10.51 -5.44
N PHE A 236 -16.61 -10.58 -6.65
CA PHE A 236 -16.19 -9.39 -7.40
C PHE A 236 -17.37 -8.50 -7.77
N ILE A 237 -18.47 -9.08 -8.28
CA ILE A 237 -19.65 -8.33 -8.72
C ILE A 237 -20.32 -7.68 -7.51
N TRP A 238 -20.35 -8.38 -6.37
CA TRP A 238 -20.83 -7.82 -5.12
C TRP A 238 -19.99 -6.60 -4.70
N TYR A 239 -18.65 -6.71 -4.72
CA TYR A 239 -17.77 -5.60 -4.35
C TYR A 239 -17.98 -4.40 -5.29
N LEU A 240 -18.02 -4.66 -6.60
CA LEU A 240 -18.27 -3.62 -7.60
C LEU A 240 -19.61 -2.90 -7.34
N ARG A 241 -20.66 -3.64 -6.99
CA ARG A 241 -21.98 -3.04 -6.75
C ARG A 241 -22.13 -2.35 -5.39
N LYS A 242 -21.43 -2.82 -4.36
CA LYS A 242 -21.66 -2.37 -2.97
C LYS A 242 -20.54 -1.53 -2.38
N MET A 243 -19.30 -1.77 -2.79
CA MET A 243 -18.11 -1.14 -2.21
C MET A 243 -17.46 -0.11 -3.13
N MET A 244 -17.64 -0.21 -4.46
CA MET A 244 -17.07 0.76 -5.40
C MET A 244 -17.51 2.19 -5.11
N LEU A 245 -18.80 2.43 -4.86
CA LEU A 245 -19.31 3.78 -4.60
C LEU A 245 -18.77 4.38 -3.29
N PRO A 246 -18.80 3.67 -2.14
CA PRO A 246 -18.11 4.13 -0.93
C PRO A 246 -16.62 4.40 -1.15
N ALA A 247 -15.92 3.49 -1.85
CA ALA A 247 -14.50 3.65 -2.16
C ALA A 247 -14.25 4.87 -3.05
N LEU A 248 -15.10 5.12 -4.04
CA LEU A 248 -15.03 6.29 -4.92
C LEU A 248 -15.28 7.59 -4.14
N LEU A 249 -16.22 7.58 -3.19
CA LEU A 249 -16.46 8.71 -2.31
C LEU A 249 -15.21 9.03 -1.47
N GLY A 250 -14.57 8.01 -0.89
CA GLY A 250 -13.29 8.17 -0.18
C GLY A 250 -12.20 8.72 -1.09
N TYR A 251 -12.04 8.12 -2.27
CA TYR A 251 -11.06 8.53 -3.27
C TYR A 251 -11.20 10.00 -3.69
N LEU A 252 -12.40 10.41 -4.10
CA LEU A 252 -12.68 11.80 -4.48
C LEU A 252 -12.58 12.75 -3.29
N GLY A 253 -13.02 12.32 -2.09
CA GLY A 253 -12.90 13.12 -0.89
C GLY A 253 -11.45 13.38 -0.48
N GLY A 254 -10.56 12.40 -0.65
CA GLY A 254 -9.13 12.59 -0.44
C GLY A 254 -8.51 13.57 -1.42
N ILE A 255 -8.82 13.43 -2.71
CA ILE A 255 -8.36 14.37 -3.75
C ILE A 255 -8.86 15.78 -3.46
N LEU A 256 -10.14 15.93 -3.12
CA LEU A 256 -10.73 17.22 -2.77
C LEU A 256 -10.06 17.83 -1.54
N THR A 257 -9.83 17.03 -0.50
CA THR A 257 -9.14 17.48 0.72
C THR A 257 -7.73 17.95 0.39
N PHE A 258 -7.00 17.18 -0.42
CA PHE A 258 -5.67 17.55 -0.87
C PHE A 258 -5.71 18.87 -1.67
N TRP A 259 -6.66 19.02 -2.60
CA TRP A 259 -6.85 20.25 -3.38
C TRP A 259 -7.21 21.45 -2.51
N LEU A 260 -8.04 21.29 -1.49
CA LEU A 260 -8.38 22.39 -0.57
C LEU A 260 -7.18 22.82 0.29
N MET A 261 -6.31 21.89 0.65
CA MET A 261 -5.11 22.20 1.45
C MET A 261 -3.99 22.80 0.61
N TRP A 262 -3.78 22.30 -0.60
CA TRP A 262 -2.56 22.54 -1.38
C TRP A 262 -2.81 23.07 -2.80
N GLY A 263 -4.05 23.03 -3.28
CA GLY A 263 -4.42 23.41 -4.65
C GLY A 263 -4.60 24.90 -4.90
N SER A 264 -4.70 25.72 -3.85
CA SER A 264 -4.80 27.18 -3.96
C SER A 264 -3.45 27.91 -3.95
N GLY A 265 -2.32 27.18 -3.94
CA GLY A 265 -0.98 27.72 -3.70
C GLY A 265 -0.02 27.76 -4.89
N GLY A 266 -0.43 27.41 -6.11
CA GLY A 266 0.48 27.33 -7.27
C GLY A 266 -0.06 28.04 -8.52
N HIS A 267 0.33 29.30 -8.67
CA HIS A 267 0.54 29.95 -9.97
C HIS A 267 2.02 29.83 -10.32
#